data_AF-A0A4R0ZWZ9-F1
#
_entry.id   AF-A0A4R0ZWZ9-F1
#
_cell.length_a   1.000
_cell.length_b   1.000
_cell.length_c   1.000
_cell.angle_alpha   90.00
_cell.angle_beta   90.00
_cell.angle_gamma   90.00
#
_symmetry.space_group_name_H-M   'P 1'
#
loop_
_entity.id
_entity.type
_entity.pdbx_description
1 polymer ?
#
loop_
_entity_poly.entity_id
_entity_poly.type
_entity_poly.pdbx_seq_one_letter_code
_entity_poly.pdbx_strand_id
1 'polypeptide(L)'
;MNSLDFALNTSIPSAQLDFDHTDLTFYATDWDAYRPENAKPFLYNERPLTVYPLKELSRAFHVAGIPRSQQQLIKWETDGVLPPTPFTMGRKRFYTENQIRTIVDIALECGLRPRTHVKKTNFSELAHKELAYILQLELKTELPHE
;
A
#
# COMPACT_ATOMS: atom_id res chain seq x y z
N MET A 1 35.63 11.13 -68.23
CA MET A 1 35.38 12.18 -67.23
C MET A 1 33.89 12.19 -66.93
N ASN A 2 33.46 11.41 -65.93
CA ASN A 2 32.07 11.36 -65.46
C ASN A 2 32.12 11.62 -63.96
N SER A 3 31.77 12.83 -63.55
CA SER A 3 31.67 13.23 -62.15
C SER A 3 30.23 13.02 -61.69
N LEU A 4 30.02 12.10 -60.76
CA LEU A 4 28.77 11.91 -60.04
C LEU A 4 28.87 12.69 -58.73
N ASP A 5 28.07 13.74 -58.63
CA ASP A 5 27.83 14.48 -57.38
C ASP A 5 27.15 13.57 -56.35
N PHE A 6 27.84 13.32 -55.24
CA PHE A 6 27.27 12.67 -54.05
C PHE A 6 27.39 13.64 -52.89
N ALA A 7 26.43 14.56 -52.78
CA ALA A 7 26.27 15.43 -51.63
C ALA A 7 25.00 15.03 -50.88
N LEU A 8 25.12 14.12 -49.90
CA LEU A 8 24.16 13.97 -48.82
C LEU A 8 24.91 13.84 -47.49
N ASN A 9 25.13 15.03 -46.94
CA ASN A 9 25.26 15.42 -45.55
C ASN A 9 24.86 14.31 -44.54
N THR A 10 25.84 13.59 -43.99
CA THR A 10 25.65 12.76 -42.80
C THR A 10 25.66 13.66 -41.57
N SER A 11 24.51 14.26 -41.26
CA SER A 11 24.28 14.88 -39.95
C SER A 11 24.26 13.79 -38.89
N ILE A 12 25.35 13.68 -38.13
CA ILE A 12 25.43 12.90 -36.89
C ILE A 12 24.37 13.49 -35.93
N PRO A 13 23.36 12.73 -35.48
CA PRO A 13 22.54 13.19 -34.37
C PRO A 13 23.38 13.04 -33.11
N SER A 14 23.80 14.19 -32.59
CA SER A 14 24.39 14.34 -31.26
C SER A 14 23.59 13.56 -30.24
N ALA A 15 24.28 12.78 -29.42
CA ALA A 15 23.72 12.14 -28.24
C ALA A 15 23.06 13.20 -27.34
N GLN A 16 21.76 13.39 -27.49
CA GLN A 16 20.93 13.99 -26.46
C GLN A 16 20.73 12.90 -25.41
N LEU A 17 21.64 12.89 -24.44
CA LEU A 17 21.33 12.44 -23.09
C LEU A 17 20.11 13.26 -22.64
N ASP A 18 18.93 12.69 -22.77
CA ASP A 18 17.72 13.16 -22.09
C ASP A 18 17.87 12.86 -20.59
N PHE A 19 18.72 13.65 -19.94
CA PHE A 19 18.69 13.89 -18.51
C PHE A 19 17.88 15.17 -18.28
N ASP A 20 17.05 15.11 -17.23
CA ASP A 20 16.22 16.17 -16.68
C ASP A 20 14.86 16.43 -17.34
N HIS A 21 13.88 15.62 -16.91
CA HIS A 21 12.89 16.16 -15.99
C HIS A 21 12.50 15.08 -14.98
N THR A 22 13.28 14.96 -13.88
CA THR A 22 12.64 14.51 -12.63
C THR A 22 11.63 15.58 -12.28
N ASP A 23 10.38 15.32 -12.62
CA ASP A 23 9.23 16.05 -12.15
C ASP A 23 9.30 16.04 -10.60
N LEU A 24 9.77 17.16 -10.03
CA LEU A 24 9.75 17.45 -8.59
C LEU A 24 8.36 17.94 -8.16
N THR A 25 7.34 17.54 -8.91
CA THR A 25 5.97 17.61 -8.43
C THR A 25 5.87 16.56 -7.33
N PHE A 26 5.64 17.04 -6.11
CA PHE A 26 5.14 16.27 -4.99
C PHE A 26 3.80 15.67 -5.42
N TYR A 27 3.84 14.59 -6.22
CA TYR A 27 2.65 13.87 -6.62
C TYR A 27 2.16 13.20 -5.35
N ALA A 28 1.05 13.72 -4.81
CA ALA A 28 0.17 12.90 -4.02
C ALA A 28 -0.07 11.65 -4.87
N THR A 29 0.53 10.53 -4.44
CA THR A 29 0.38 9.26 -5.13
C THR A 29 -1.10 8.88 -5.03
N ASP A 30 -1.61 8.07 -5.97
CA ASP A 30 -3.00 7.57 -5.89
C ASP A 30 -3.30 6.91 -4.52
N TRP A 31 -2.24 6.47 -3.83
CA TRP A 31 -2.26 5.98 -2.46
C TRP A 31 -2.66 7.04 -1.41
N ASP A 32 -2.16 8.27 -1.51
CA ASP A 32 -2.45 9.32 -0.52
C ASP A 32 -3.95 9.66 -0.49
N ALA A 33 -4.56 9.68 -1.68
CA ALA A 33 -5.99 9.89 -1.89
C ALA A 33 -6.84 8.63 -1.67
N TYR A 34 -6.24 7.44 -1.52
CA TYR A 34 -6.98 6.19 -1.39
C TYR A 34 -7.91 6.20 -0.17
N ARG A 35 -9.16 5.77 -0.39
CA ARG A 35 -10.16 5.50 0.65
C ARG A 35 -10.87 4.18 0.33
N PRO A 36 -11.04 3.26 1.31
CA PRO A 36 -11.73 2.01 1.08
C PRO A 36 -13.25 2.24 0.94
N GLU A 37 -13.90 1.54 0.01
CA GLU A 37 -15.30 1.83 -0.38
C GLU A 37 -16.32 0.90 0.29
N ASN A 38 -15.92 -0.34 0.59
CA ASN A 38 -16.82 -1.40 1.02
C ASN A 38 -17.02 -1.45 2.55
N ALA A 39 -17.39 -0.30 3.12
CA ALA A 39 -17.61 -0.13 4.55
C ALA A 39 -18.69 -1.07 5.11
N LYS A 40 -18.47 -1.58 6.32
CA LYS A 40 -19.44 -2.34 7.09
C LYS A 40 -19.45 -1.86 8.55
N PRO A 41 -20.63 -1.68 9.15
CA PRO A 41 -20.71 -1.48 10.59
C PRO A 41 -20.29 -2.75 11.30
N PHE A 42 -19.54 -2.60 12.39
CA PHE A 42 -19.09 -3.70 13.24
C PHE A 42 -19.11 -3.25 14.70
N LEU A 43 -19.73 -4.03 15.56
CA LEU A 43 -19.76 -3.75 16.99
C LEU A 43 -18.67 -4.58 17.69
N TYR A 44 -17.69 -3.92 18.29
CA TYR A 44 -16.63 -4.57 19.05
C TYR A 44 -16.58 -4.01 20.47
N ASN A 45 -16.81 -4.85 21.48
CA ASN A 45 -16.88 -4.43 22.89
C ASN A 45 -17.80 -3.19 23.08
N GLU A 46 -19.02 -3.26 22.55
CA GLU A 46 -20.03 -2.17 22.62
C GLU A 46 -19.65 -0.88 21.86
N ARG A 47 -18.52 -0.88 21.13
CA ARG A 47 -18.08 0.25 20.31
C ARG A 47 -18.44 0.03 18.84
N PRO A 48 -19.21 0.95 18.22
CA PRO A 48 -19.47 0.91 16.79
C PRO A 48 -18.21 1.31 16.02
N LEU A 49 -17.78 0.46 15.10
CA LEU A 49 -16.63 0.66 14.24
C LEU A 49 -17.05 0.51 12.77
N THR A 50 -16.38 1.23 11.88
CA THR A 50 -16.46 1.02 10.45
C THR A 50 -15.28 0.16 10.00
N VAL A 51 -15.60 -1.01 9.46
CA VAL A 51 -14.59 -1.99 9.02
C VAL A 51 -14.78 -2.36 7.56
N TYR A 52 -13.71 -2.79 6.93
CA TYR A 52 -13.60 -3.03 5.50
C TYR A 52 -13.09 -4.45 5.27
N PRO A 53 -13.63 -5.17 4.28
CA PRO A 53 -13.22 -6.54 4.01
C PRO A 53 -11.77 -6.60 3.52
N LEU A 54 -11.11 -7.73 3.71
CA LEU A 54 -9.74 -8.01 3.23
C LEU A 54 -9.48 -7.61 1.75
N LYS A 55 -10.50 -7.65 0.89
CA LYS A 55 -10.37 -7.18 -0.50
C LYS A 55 -9.95 -5.71 -0.61
N GLU A 56 -10.34 -4.86 0.34
CA GLU A 56 -9.93 -3.45 0.38
C GLU A 56 -8.45 -3.33 0.74
N LEU A 57 -7.95 -4.12 1.69
CA LEU A 57 -6.51 -4.18 1.96
C LEU A 57 -5.72 -4.60 0.72
N SER A 58 -6.21 -5.63 -0.01
CA SER A 58 -5.58 -6.05 -1.27
C SER A 58 -5.60 -4.94 -2.33
N ARG A 59 -6.69 -4.18 -2.44
CA ARG A 59 -6.81 -3.01 -3.33
C ARG A 59 -5.85 -1.89 -2.92
N ALA A 60 -5.75 -1.60 -1.63
CA ALA A 60 -4.82 -0.63 -1.06
C ALA A 60 -3.37 -0.92 -1.49
N PHE A 61 -2.90 -2.16 -1.32
CA PHE A 61 -1.59 -2.60 -1.80
C PHE A 61 -1.41 -2.44 -3.32
N HIS A 62 -2.48 -2.62 -4.11
CA HIS A 62 -2.42 -2.44 -5.56
C HIS A 62 -2.24 -0.96 -5.94
N VAL A 63 -3.03 -0.07 -5.32
CA VAL A 63 -2.96 1.38 -5.53
C VAL A 63 -1.60 1.93 -5.09
N ALA A 64 -1.03 1.40 -4.00
CA ALA A 64 0.31 1.75 -3.54
C ALA A 64 1.47 1.21 -4.40
N GLY A 65 1.19 0.55 -5.53
CA GLY A 65 2.21 0.03 -6.44
C GLY A 65 2.94 -1.23 -5.93
N ILE A 66 2.46 -1.85 -4.86
CA ILE A 66 3.05 -3.04 -4.23
C ILE A 66 2.02 -4.18 -4.11
N PRO A 67 1.39 -4.62 -5.22
CA PRO A 67 0.22 -5.48 -5.21
C PRO A 67 0.41 -6.76 -4.41
N ARG A 68 -0.56 -7.03 -3.52
CA ARG A 68 -0.67 -8.27 -2.74
C ARG A 68 -2.06 -8.86 -2.90
N SER A 69 -2.13 -10.15 -3.21
CA SER A 69 -3.40 -10.85 -3.30
C SER A 69 -3.99 -11.12 -1.92
N GLN A 70 -5.31 -11.30 -1.84
CA GLN A 70 -5.98 -11.69 -0.59
C GLN A 70 -5.38 -12.98 0.02
N GLN A 71 -4.99 -13.95 -0.81
CA GLN A 71 -4.36 -15.18 -0.34
C GLN A 71 -2.98 -14.93 0.29
N GLN A 72 -2.19 -14.02 -0.27
CA GLN A 72 -0.89 -13.64 0.31
C GLN A 72 -1.08 -12.95 1.66
N LEU A 73 -2.07 -12.06 1.77
CA LEU A 73 -2.37 -11.35 3.01
C LEU A 73 -2.92 -12.30 4.10
N ILE A 74 -3.80 -13.24 3.74
CA ILE A 74 -4.23 -14.31 4.65
C ILE A 74 -3.01 -15.11 5.12
N LYS A 75 -2.10 -15.45 4.20
CA LYS A 75 -0.88 -16.18 4.54
C LYS A 75 0.02 -15.37 5.49
N TRP A 76 0.10 -14.06 5.33
CA TRP A 76 0.84 -13.20 6.25
C TRP A 76 0.28 -13.25 7.67
N GLU A 77 -1.04 -13.27 7.83
CA GLU A 77 -1.65 -13.47 9.15
C GLU A 77 -1.36 -14.87 9.71
N THR A 78 -1.50 -15.93 8.89
CA THR A 78 -1.27 -17.30 9.37
C THR A 78 0.20 -17.58 9.70
N ASP A 79 1.12 -16.98 8.96
CA ASP A 79 2.56 -17.12 9.16
C ASP A 79 3.08 -16.16 10.26
N GLY A 80 2.20 -15.37 10.89
CA GLY A 80 2.55 -14.42 11.95
C GLY A 80 3.29 -13.16 11.46
N VAL A 81 3.31 -12.92 10.15
CA VAL A 81 3.88 -11.70 9.55
C VAL A 81 3.04 -10.48 9.91
N LEU A 82 1.71 -10.61 9.83
CA LEU A 82 0.75 -9.62 10.32
C LEU A 82 0.10 -10.16 11.61
N PRO A 83 -0.20 -9.31 12.59
CA PRO A 83 -1.07 -9.71 13.69
C PRO A 83 -2.48 -10.05 13.16
N PRO A 84 -3.15 -11.06 13.72
CA PRO A 84 -4.52 -11.38 13.32
C PRO A 84 -5.46 -10.23 13.67
N THR A 85 -6.37 -9.89 12.75
CA THR A 85 -7.38 -8.87 13.03
C THR A 85 -8.41 -9.37 14.05
N PRO A 86 -8.80 -8.56 15.05
CA PRO A 86 -9.89 -8.89 15.96
C PRO A 86 -11.27 -8.76 15.30
N PHE A 87 -11.36 -8.14 14.12
CA PHE A 87 -12.62 -7.85 13.45
C PHE A 87 -12.98 -8.97 12.48
N THR A 88 -13.62 -10.02 12.99
CA THR A 88 -14.07 -11.16 12.19
C THR A 88 -15.60 -11.31 12.20
N MET A 89 -16.21 -11.45 11.02
CA MET A 89 -17.61 -11.86 10.88
C MET A 89 -17.66 -13.23 10.20
N GLY A 90 -17.94 -14.27 10.98
CA GLY A 90 -17.81 -15.66 10.53
C GLY A 90 -16.36 -15.96 10.12
N ARG A 91 -16.14 -16.42 8.89
CA ARG A 91 -14.79 -16.71 8.34
C ARG A 91 -14.13 -15.52 7.64
N LYS A 92 -14.80 -14.37 7.59
CA LYS A 92 -14.33 -13.18 6.87
C LYS A 92 -13.60 -12.25 7.85
N ARG A 93 -12.48 -11.72 7.37
CA ARG A 93 -11.60 -10.77 8.08
C ARG A 93 -11.89 -9.37 7.62
N PHE A 94 -11.90 -8.45 8.58
CA PHE A 94 -12.14 -7.04 8.35
C PHE A 94 -11.06 -6.21 9.02
N TYR A 95 -10.87 -5.01 8.50
CA TYR A 95 -9.86 -4.06 8.94
C TYR A 95 -10.48 -2.68 8.98
N THR A 96 -10.13 -1.84 9.95
CA THR A 96 -10.49 -0.42 9.88
C THR A 96 -9.69 0.28 8.79
N GLU A 97 -10.13 1.48 8.39
CA GLU A 97 -9.37 2.29 7.43
C GLU A 97 -7.94 2.56 7.94
N ASN A 98 -7.80 2.93 9.23
CA ASN A 98 -6.49 3.21 9.81
C ASN A 98 -5.58 1.98 9.77
N GLN A 99 -6.10 0.79 10.12
CA GLN A 99 -5.33 -0.45 9.99
C GLN A 99 -4.87 -0.69 8.55
N ILE A 100 -5.74 -0.48 7.55
CA ILE A 100 -5.38 -0.65 6.14
C ILE A 100 -4.26 0.32 5.75
N ARG A 101 -4.40 1.60 6.08
CA ARG A 101 -3.39 2.62 5.76
C ARG A 101 -2.06 2.27 6.39
N THR A 102 -2.04 2.02 7.68
CA THR A 102 -0.82 1.70 8.41
C THR A 102 -0.12 0.45 7.91
N ILE A 103 -0.86 -0.61 7.57
CA ILE A 103 -0.25 -1.81 6.97
C ILE A 103 0.48 -1.45 5.68
N VAL A 104 -0.11 -0.63 4.82
CA VAL A 104 0.48 -0.28 3.53
C VAL A 104 1.62 0.73 3.68
N ASP A 105 1.47 1.73 4.55
CA ASP A 105 2.50 2.73 4.83
C ASP A 105 3.76 2.06 5.37
N ILE A 106 3.64 1.17 6.38
CA ILE A 106 4.77 0.40 6.91
C ILE A 106 5.38 -0.48 5.82
N ALA A 107 4.58 -1.04 4.92
CA ALA A 107 5.11 -1.83 3.82
C ALA A 107 5.99 -0.99 2.88
N LEU A 108 5.53 0.21 2.52
CA LEU A 108 6.28 1.14 1.69
C LEU A 108 7.57 1.61 2.38
N GLU A 109 7.48 2.00 3.65
CA GLU A 109 8.59 2.43 4.50
C GLU A 109 9.65 1.33 4.65
N CYS A 110 9.22 0.09 4.84
CA CYS A 110 10.10 -1.08 4.91
C CYS A 110 10.72 -1.49 3.57
N GLY A 111 10.43 -0.76 2.49
CA GLY A 111 10.96 -1.04 1.16
C GLY A 111 10.36 -2.31 0.55
N LEU A 112 9.16 -2.75 0.95
CA LEU A 112 8.49 -3.83 0.23
C LEU A 112 8.25 -3.39 -1.21
N ARG A 113 8.61 -4.26 -2.14
CA ARG A 113 8.38 -4.12 -3.59
C ARG A 113 7.74 -5.40 -4.13
N PRO A 114 7.19 -5.38 -5.35
CA PRO A 114 6.80 -6.61 -6.02
C PRO A 114 7.95 -7.63 -5.96
N ARG A 115 7.62 -8.89 -5.66
CA ARG A 115 8.57 -10.02 -5.53
C ARG A 115 9.56 -9.94 -4.35
N THR A 116 9.58 -8.85 -3.57
CA THR A 116 10.37 -8.79 -2.34
C THR A 116 9.74 -9.68 -1.28
N HIS A 117 10.57 -10.51 -0.65
CA HIS A 117 10.15 -11.40 0.42
C HIS A 117 10.15 -10.66 1.76
N VAL A 118 9.05 -10.77 2.53
CA VAL A 118 8.86 -10.01 3.77
C VAL A 118 9.96 -10.26 4.81
N LYS A 119 10.47 -11.49 4.89
CA LYS A 119 11.59 -11.83 5.79
C LYS A 119 12.88 -11.03 5.55
N LYS A 120 13.00 -10.32 4.43
CA LYS A 120 14.15 -9.43 4.13
C LYS A 120 13.95 -8.01 4.65
N THR A 121 12.82 -7.71 5.28
CA THR A 121 12.46 -6.38 5.76
C THR A 121 12.01 -6.43 7.23
N ASN A 122 11.97 -5.28 7.89
CA ASN A 122 11.49 -5.14 9.28
C ASN A 122 9.96 -5.00 9.35
N PHE A 123 9.25 -5.29 8.24
CA PHE A 123 7.82 -5.07 8.11
C PHE A 123 7.01 -5.80 9.18
N SER A 124 7.35 -7.05 9.49
CA SER A 124 6.58 -7.83 10.45
C SER A 124 6.64 -7.22 11.84
N GLU A 125 7.84 -6.89 12.33
CA GLU A 125 8.02 -6.29 13.66
C GLU A 125 7.27 -4.96 13.78
N LEU A 126 7.42 -4.07 12.79
CA LEU A 126 6.74 -2.78 12.78
C LEU A 126 5.22 -2.93 12.67
N ALA A 127 4.73 -3.83 11.82
CA ALA A 127 3.30 -4.09 11.69
C ALA A 127 2.67 -4.57 13.00
N HIS A 128 3.34 -5.47 13.74
CA HIS A 128 2.86 -5.92 15.06
C HIS A 128 2.77 -4.78 16.07
N LYS A 129 3.82 -3.95 16.14
CA LYS A 129 3.89 -2.82 17.08
C LYS A 129 2.82 -1.78 16.78
N GLU A 130 2.76 -1.29 15.54
CA GLU A 130 1.90 -0.17 15.16
C GLU A 130 0.42 -0.58 15.11
N LEU A 131 0.10 -1.80 14.66
CA LEU A 131 -1.30 -2.26 14.67
C LEU A 131 -1.85 -2.50 16.08
N ALA A 132 -1.01 -2.93 17.02
CA ALA A 132 -1.40 -3.01 18.42
C ALA A 132 -1.71 -1.61 18.99
N TYR A 133 -0.91 -0.61 18.63
CA TYR A 133 -1.12 0.77 19.04
C TYR A 133 -2.40 1.37 18.44
N ILE A 134 -2.63 1.19 17.14
CA ILE A 134 -3.85 1.68 16.46
C ILE A 134 -5.10 1.03 17.03
N LEU A 135 -5.06 -0.29 17.25
CA LEU A 135 -6.19 -0.97 17.87
C LEU A 135 -6.51 -0.38 19.25
N GLN A 136 -5.49 -0.10 20.07
CA GLN A 136 -5.72 0.56 21.36
C GLN A 136 -6.30 1.96 21.20
N LEU A 137 -5.86 2.75 20.22
CA LEU A 137 -6.40 4.09 19.97
C LEU A 137 -7.88 4.03 19.57
N GLU A 138 -8.21 3.18 18.58
CA GLU A 138 -9.58 3.00 18.10
C GLU A 138 -10.52 2.52 19.21
N LEU A 139 -10.00 1.71 20.14
CA LEU A 139 -10.72 1.22 21.30
C LEU A 139 -10.63 2.13 22.53
N LYS A 140 -9.90 3.24 22.49
CA LYS A 140 -9.85 4.22 23.58
C LYS A 140 -10.75 5.41 23.30
N THR A 141 -10.80 5.90 22.05
CA THR A 141 -11.57 7.10 21.66
C THR A 141 -12.96 7.06 22.27
N GLU A 142 -13.18 7.88 23.29
CA GLU A 142 -14.47 7.98 23.99
C GLU A 142 -15.52 8.45 22.99
N LEU A 143 -16.73 7.88 23.06
CA LEU A 143 -17.86 8.44 22.33
C LEU A 143 -18.00 9.89 22.79
N PRO A 144 -18.13 10.88 21.89
CA PRO A 144 -18.50 12.22 22.32
C PRO A 144 -19.80 12.09 23.12
N HIS A 145 -19.74 12.46 24.39
CA HIS A 145 -20.91 12.57 25.25
C HIS A 145 -21.81 13.67 24.64
N GLU A 146 -22.85 13.27 23.93
CA GLU A 146 -24.03 14.11 23.70
C GLU A 146 -25.07 13.89 24.80
#